data_AF-A0A916B019-F1
#
_entry.id   AF-A0A916B019-F1
#
_cell.length_a   1.000
_cell.length_b   1.000
_cell.length_c   1.000
_cell.angle_alpha   90.00
_cell.angle_beta   90.00
_cell.angle_gamma   90.00
#
_symmetry.space_group_name_H-M   'P 1'
#
loop_
_entity.id
_entity.type
_entity.pdbx_description
1 polymer ?
#
loop_
_entity_poly.entity_id
_entity_poly.type
_entity_poly.pdbx_seq_one_letter_code
_entity_poly.pdbx_strand_id
1 'polypeptide(L)'
;MTARLVKQVDIEAIERIVMVTSPRLLGYVFNPVTFYYCFDRSGGLLATVAEVNNTYGEKHVYTLPATNGNGHGFPAQFQAEKAFHVSPYNTMGGHYDFTFGDIRRELDICLDLHRDGEHILKAHLQGNARSLTPWSHLKTMVKNPFMPLLTIPRIYWEALKLRFKRKLTFHDKPVPSSPMTIRRLPATRIQKYFQGLIQKRLAKADQGSLRVTLPDGQTVVYGKSEDAPQVHLRVNDYRFFSRVALGADIGLGEAFMYDEWDTDDIPGCWAFLSRTGPRWTMETLKAPCCSGFWNTCVSWPGPTH
;
A
#
# COMPACT_ATOMS: atom_id res chain seq x y z
N MET A 1 8.61 -11.48 -5.13
CA MET A 1 7.28 -11.67 -5.75
C MET A 1 7.13 -13.10 -6.24
N THR A 2 8.10 -13.63 -6.98
CA THR A 2 8.10 -15.01 -7.54
C THR A 2 7.90 -16.10 -6.48
N ALA A 3 8.65 -16.10 -5.37
CA ALA A 3 8.54 -17.16 -4.34
C ALA A 3 7.20 -17.21 -3.56
N ARG A 4 6.37 -16.16 -3.59
CA ARG A 4 5.08 -16.12 -2.84
C ARG A 4 3.88 -16.57 -3.66
N LEU A 5 3.90 -16.36 -4.99
CA LEU A 5 2.89 -16.87 -5.93
C LEU A 5 2.92 -18.40 -6.05
N VAL A 6 4.12 -18.99 -5.90
CA VAL A 6 4.40 -20.43 -6.01
C VAL A 6 3.59 -21.28 -5.02
N LYS A 7 3.13 -20.74 -3.89
CA LYS A 7 2.40 -21.52 -2.89
C LYS A 7 0.92 -21.77 -3.22
N GLN A 8 0.35 -21.06 -4.21
CA GLN A 8 -1.09 -21.09 -4.46
C GLN A 8 -1.47 -21.45 -5.90
N VAL A 9 -0.52 -21.38 -6.83
CA VAL A 9 -0.72 -21.73 -8.24
C VAL A 9 0.44 -22.63 -8.64
N ASP A 10 0.12 -23.74 -9.32
CA ASP A 10 1.13 -24.58 -9.96
C ASP A 10 1.75 -23.81 -11.13
N ILE A 11 2.90 -23.19 -10.86
CA ILE A 11 3.60 -22.35 -11.83
C ILE A 11 4.26 -23.15 -12.94
N GLU A 12 4.58 -24.43 -12.71
CA GLU A 12 5.25 -25.29 -13.68
C GLU A 12 4.29 -25.74 -14.78
N ALA A 13 2.99 -25.80 -14.48
CA ALA A 13 1.94 -26.08 -15.44
C ALA A 13 1.59 -24.88 -16.36
N ILE A 14 2.08 -23.67 -16.07
CA ILE A 14 1.75 -22.47 -16.85
C ILE A 14 2.59 -22.40 -18.12
N GLU A 15 1.94 -22.45 -19.27
CA GLU A 15 2.58 -22.33 -20.59
C GLU A 15 2.44 -20.93 -21.19
N ARG A 16 1.34 -20.22 -20.86
CA ARG A 16 1.06 -18.90 -21.44
C ARG A 16 0.46 -17.96 -20.41
N ILE A 17 0.99 -16.73 -20.39
CA ILE A 17 0.44 -15.63 -19.59
C ILE A 17 -0.05 -14.51 -20.52
N VAL A 18 -1.29 -14.07 -20.33
CA VAL A 18 -1.84 -12.88 -21.01
C VAL A 18 -2.07 -11.77 -19.99
N MET A 19 -1.46 -10.62 -20.21
CA MET A 19 -1.56 -9.45 -19.34
C MET A 19 -2.51 -8.40 -19.92
N VAL A 20 -3.45 -7.93 -19.10
CA VAL A 20 -4.33 -6.80 -19.39
C VAL A 20 -3.91 -5.61 -18.54
N THR A 21 -3.34 -4.59 -19.18
CA THR A 21 -2.82 -3.39 -18.52
C THR A 21 -2.85 -2.18 -19.45
N SER A 22 -2.71 -0.96 -18.91
CA SER A 22 -2.55 0.22 -19.76
C SER A 22 -1.07 0.42 -20.15
N PRO A 23 -0.78 0.81 -21.41
CA PRO A 23 0.58 1.08 -21.85
C PRO A 23 1.12 2.36 -21.23
N ARG A 24 2.45 2.42 -21.07
CA ARG A 24 3.17 3.61 -20.61
C ARG A 24 3.30 4.62 -21.73
N LEU A 25 2.96 5.89 -21.44
CA LEU A 25 3.09 7.00 -22.39
C LEU A 25 4.00 8.07 -21.79
N LEU A 26 5.05 8.46 -22.53
CA LEU A 26 6.03 9.48 -22.10
C LEU A 26 6.61 9.23 -20.70
N GLY A 27 6.88 7.96 -20.38
CA GLY A 27 7.45 7.56 -19.08
C GLY A 27 6.44 7.48 -17.92
N TYR A 28 5.18 7.87 -18.13
CA TYR A 28 4.15 7.89 -17.09
C TYR A 28 3.01 6.90 -17.35
N VAL A 29 2.60 6.18 -16.31
CA VAL A 29 1.38 5.34 -16.28
C VAL A 29 0.95 5.09 -14.85
N PHE A 30 -0.35 5.16 -14.61
CA PHE A 30 -0.97 4.66 -13.38
C PHE A 30 -2.00 3.61 -13.76
N ASN A 31 -1.74 2.35 -13.39
CA ASN A 31 -2.63 1.22 -13.64
C ASN A 31 -3.37 0.87 -12.33
N PRO A 32 -4.63 1.32 -12.13
CA PRO A 32 -5.36 1.04 -10.90
C PRO A 32 -5.54 -0.47 -10.67
N VAL A 33 -5.64 -1.23 -11.76
CA VAL A 33 -5.59 -2.69 -11.75
C VAL A 33 -4.88 -3.20 -12.99
N THR A 34 -4.16 -4.31 -12.85
CA THR A 34 -3.59 -5.11 -13.94
C THR A 34 -4.00 -6.55 -13.73
N PHE A 35 -4.50 -7.21 -14.77
CA PHE A 35 -4.95 -8.59 -14.71
C PHE A 35 -3.99 -9.49 -15.49
N TYR A 36 -3.77 -10.71 -14.98
CA TYR A 36 -2.97 -11.73 -15.64
C TYR A 36 -3.79 -13.02 -15.74
N TYR A 37 -3.93 -13.56 -16.95
CA TYR A 37 -4.54 -14.86 -17.20
C TYR A 37 -3.43 -15.88 -17.41
N CYS A 38 -3.43 -16.96 -16.64
CA CYS A 38 -2.46 -18.04 -16.73
C CYS A 38 -3.11 -19.27 -17.36
N PHE A 39 -2.58 -19.74 -18.49
CA PHE A 39 -3.10 -20.87 -19.24
C PHE A 39 -2.14 -22.06 -19.24
N ASP A 40 -2.70 -23.27 -19.23
CA ASP A 40 -1.97 -24.52 -19.46
C ASP A 40 -1.69 -24.78 -20.96
N ARG A 41 -1.01 -25.90 -21.24
CA ARG A 41 -0.68 -26.35 -22.59
C ARG A 41 -1.89 -26.66 -23.48
N SER A 42 -2.99 -27.10 -22.88
CA SER A 42 -4.25 -27.38 -23.58
C SER A 42 -5.06 -26.11 -23.86
N GLY A 43 -4.65 -24.97 -23.28
CA GLY A 43 -5.37 -23.70 -23.36
C GLY A 43 -6.49 -23.56 -22.32
N GLY A 44 -6.49 -24.42 -21.29
CA GLY A 44 -7.32 -24.28 -20.09
C GLY A 44 -6.80 -23.16 -19.19
N LEU A 45 -7.70 -22.46 -18.50
CA LEU A 45 -7.33 -21.45 -17.52
C LEU A 45 -6.90 -22.14 -16.22
N LEU A 46 -5.70 -21.83 -15.74
CA LEU A 46 -5.15 -22.35 -14.48
C LEU A 46 -5.33 -21.38 -13.32
N ALA A 47 -5.21 -20.08 -13.58
CA ALA A 47 -5.39 -19.05 -12.58
C ALA A 47 -5.56 -17.67 -13.22
N THR A 48 -6.16 -16.77 -12.47
CA THR A 48 -6.10 -15.33 -12.74
C THR A 48 -5.40 -14.63 -11.59
N VAL A 49 -4.66 -13.56 -11.88
CA VAL A 49 -4.05 -12.69 -10.87
C VAL A 49 -4.51 -11.27 -11.09
N ALA A 50 -5.06 -10.65 -10.05
CA ALA A 50 -5.44 -9.24 -10.06
C ALA A 50 -4.46 -8.44 -9.20
N GLU A 51 -3.61 -7.66 -9.87
CA GLU A 51 -2.72 -6.71 -9.23
C GLU A 51 -3.41 -5.35 -9.13
N VAL A 52 -3.78 -4.96 -7.92
CA VAL A 52 -4.50 -3.72 -7.63
C VAL A 52 -3.55 -2.71 -7.04
N ASN A 53 -3.50 -1.51 -7.61
CA ASN A 53 -2.66 -0.40 -7.14
C ASN A 53 -3.56 0.71 -6.58
N ASN A 54 -3.19 1.28 -5.44
CA ASN A 54 -3.87 2.45 -4.89
C ASN A 54 -3.12 3.74 -5.21
N THR A 55 -3.80 4.88 -5.03
CA THR A 55 -3.21 6.22 -5.18
C THR A 55 -2.17 6.55 -4.10
N TYR A 56 -2.02 5.68 -3.09
CA TYR A 56 -1.03 5.79 -2.03
C TYR A 56 0.29 5.05 -2.34
N GLY A 57 0.49 4.54 -3.56
CA GLY A 57 1.74 3.88 -3.95
C GLY A 57 1.93 2.47 -3.37
N GLU A 58 0.84 1.85 -2.93
CA GLU A 58 0.80 0.44 -2.53
C GLU A 58 0.18 -0.39 -3.64
N LYS A 59 0.57 -1.66 -3.63
CA LYS A 59 0.10 -2.67 -4.56
C LYS A 59 -0.36 -3.88 -3.77
N HIS A 60 -1.48 -4.46 -4.13
CA HIS A 60 -1.94 -5.73 -3.59
C HIS A 60 -2.18 -6.71 -4.71
N VAL A 61 -1.88 -7.99 -4.46
CA VAL A 61 -2.02 -9.05 -5.46
C VAL A 61 -3.04 -10.07 -4.95
N TYR A 62 -4.18 -10.16 -5.62
CA TYR A 62 -5.14 -11.24 -5.46
C TYR A 62 -4.79 -12.38 -6.42
N THR A 63 -4.61 -13.57 -5.87
CA THR A 63 -4.37 -14.83 -6.59
C THR A 63 -5.66 -15.62 -6.63
N LEU A 64 -6.09 -15.99 -7.84
CA LEU A 64 -7.39 -16.62 -8.08
C LEU A 64 -7.16 -17.94 -8.84
N PRO A 65 -6.73 -19.01 -8.15
CA PRO A 65 -6.47 -20.30 -8.79
C PRO A 65 -7.78 -20.96 -9.26
N ALA A 66 -7.74 -21.55 -10.46
CA ALA A 66 -8.81 -22.42 -10.95
C ALA A 66 -8.81 -23.71 -10.13
N THR A 67 -9.86 -23.93 -9.34
CA THR A 67 -10.09 -25.20 -8.64
C THR A 67 -11.18 -25.99 -9.35
N ASN A 68 -11.18 -27.32 -9.14
CA ASN A 68 -12.18 -28.23 -9.71
C ASN A 68 -13.60 -27.76 -9.33
N GLY A 69 -14.30 -27.16 -10.29
CA GLY A 69 -15.65 -26.61 -10.12
C GLY A 69 -15.85 -25.22 -10.75
N ASN A 70 -14.84 -24.33 -10.71
CA ASN A 70 -15.03 -22.90 -11.01
C ASN A 70 -14.13 -22.29 -12.11
N GLY A 71 -13.13 -23.03 -12.64
CA GLY A 71 -12.01 -22.34 -13.29
C GLY A 71 -11.38 -22.93 -14.56
N HIS A 72 -11.82 -24.07 -15.10
CA HIS A 72 -11.23 -24.57 -16.35
C HIS A 72 -11.83 -23.96 -17.63
N GLY A 73 -12.94 -23.22 -17.51
CA GLY A 73 -13.67 -22.62 -18.62
C GLY A 73 -14.11 -21.19 -18.34
N PHE A 74 -14.70 -20.55 -19.35
CA PHE A 74 -15.18 -19.18 -19.28
C PHE A 74 -16.73 -19.12 -19.30
N PRO A 75 -17.36 -18.18 -18.57
CA PRO A 75 -16.72 -17.20 -17.69
C PRO A 75 -16.16 -17.86 -16.43
N ALA A 76 -14.94 -17.48 -16.06
CA ALA A 76 -14.28 -17.98 -14.86
C ALA A 76 -14.68 -17.10 -13.66
N GLN A 77 -15.08 -17.73 -12.56
CA GLN A 77 -15.61 -17.04 -11.39
C GLN A 77 -14.76 -17.33 -10.16
N PHE A 78 -14.42 -16.28 -9.42
CA PHE A 78 -13.57 -16.39 -8.24
C PHE A 78 -14.05 -15.45 -7.14
N GLN A 79 -13.84 -15.86 -5.89
CA GLN A 79 -14.14 -15.04 -4.72
C GLN A 79 -12.86 -14.79 -3.94
N ALA A 80 -12.67 -13.56 -3.44
CA ALA A 80 -11.58 -13.23 -2.53
C ALA A 80 -12.00 -12.21 -1.47
N GLU A 81 -11.59 -12.42 -0.23
CA GLU A 81 -11.78 -11.47 0.85
C GLU A 81 -11.13 -10.12 0.53
N LYS A 82 -11.81 -9.03 0.85
CA LYS A 82 -11.28 -7.68 0.61
C LYS A 82 -10.11 -7.41 1.57
N ALA A 83 -8.90 -7.47 1.03
CA ALA A 83 -7.67 -7.31 1.81
C ALA A 83 -6.90 -6.02 1.51
N PHE A 84 -7.45 -5.12 0.67
CA PHE A 84 -6.77 -3.91 0.22
C PHE A 84 -7.64 -2.65 0.24
N HIS A 85 -7.07 -1.56 0.76
CA HIS A 85 -7.72 -0.25 0.81
C HIS A 85 -7.41 0.55 -0.47
N VAL A 86 -8.39 0.56 -1.39
CA VAL A 86 -8.27 1.22 -2.70
C VAL A 86 -9.01 2.56 -2.77
N SER A 87 -9.98 2.79 -1.88
CA SER A 87 -10.84 3.96 -1.90
C SER A 87 -11.23 4.37 -0.48
N PRO A 88 -11.18 5.68 -0.15
CA PRO A 88 -11.56 6.19 1.16
C PRO A 88 -13.06 6.08 1.45
N TYR A 89 -13.90 5.78 0.45
CA TYR A 89 -15.35 5.68 0.63
C TYR A 89 -15.83 4.27 0.97
N ASN A 90 -14.90 3.35 1.18
CA ASN A 90 -15.25 1.96 1.37
C ASN A 90 -14.39 1.33 2.47
N THR A 91 -15.05 0.61 3.38
CA THR A 91 -14.38 -0.04 4.50
C THR A 91 -13.58 -1.26 4.03
N MET A 92 -12.82 -1.88 4.93
CA MET A 92 -12.06 -3.10 4.64
C MET A 92 -12.92 -4.36 4.63
N GLY A 93 -14.16 -4.31 5.14
CA GLY A 93 -15.03 -5.49 5.19
C GLY A 93 -15.65 -5.86 3.84
N GLY A 94 -16.01 -7.14 3.71
CA GLY A 94 -16.65 -7.72 2.52
C GLY A 94 -15.71 -8.57 1.68
N HIS A 95 -16.23 -9.12 0.59
CA HIS A 95 -15.49 -9.93 -0.37
C HIS A 95 -15.78 -9.49 -1.80
N TYR A 96 -14.80 -9.71 -2.66
CA TYR A 96 -14.90 -9.48 -4.09
C TYR A 96 -15.29 -10.75 -4.82
N ASP A 97 -16.28 -10.63 -5.70
CA ASP A 97 -16.62 -11.61 -6.71
C ASP A 97 -16.06 -11.15 -8.05
N PHE A 98 -15.11 -11.91 -8.59
CA PHE A 98 -14.49 -11.68 -9.87
C PHE A 98 -15.12 -12.58 -10.92
N THR A 99 -15.52 -11.99 -12.05
CA THR A 99 -15.93 -12.74 -13.24
C THR A 99 -15.04 -12.34 -14.41
N PHE A 100 -14.40 -13.32 -15.04
CA PHE A 100 -13.53 -13.12 -16.19
C PHE A 100 -14.09 -13.84 -17.41
N GLY A 101 -14.31 -13.11 -18.51
CA GLY A 101 -14.63 -13.67 -19.82
C GLY A 101 -13.41 -14.26 -20.52
N ASP A 102 -13.65 -14.94 -21.66
CA ASP A 102 -12.57 -15.50 -22.47
C ASP A 102 -11.81 -14.39 -23.21
N ILE A 103 -10.64 -14.03 -22.67
CA ILE A 103 -9.76 -12.99 -23.23
C ILE A 103 -9.32 -13.25 -24.68
N ARG A 104 -9.45 -14.49 -25.16
CA ARG A 104 -9.14 -14.86 -26.56
C ARG A 104 -10.22 -14.39 -27.53
N ARG A 105 -11.44 -14.12 -27.04
CA ARG A 105 -12.58 -13.61 -27.81
C ARG A 105 -12.73 -12.11 -27.62
N GLU A 106 -12.88 -11.69 -26.37
CA GLU A 106 -13.08 -10.30 -25.99
C GLU A 106 -12.56 -10.03 -24.58
N LEU A 107 -12.33 -8.75 -24.27
CA LEU A 107 -12.04 -8.32 -22.91
C LEU A 107 -13.37 -8.11 -22.19
N ASP A 108 -13.65 -8.94 -21.19
CA ASP A 108 -14.80 -8.79 -20.29
C ASP A 108 -14.38 -9.19 -18.87
N ILE A 109 -14.36 -8.22 -17.96
CA ILE A 109 -13.95 -8.42 -16.56
C ILE A 109 -14.91 -7.66 -15.66
N CYS A 110 -15.65 -8.39 -14.83
CA CYS A 110 -16.50 -7.83 -13.79
C CYS A 110 -15.89 -8.07 -12.41
N LEU A 111 -16.03 -7.06 -11.56
CA LEU A 111 -15.67 -7.09 -10.15
C LEU A 111 -16.84 -6.53 -9.36
N ASP A 112 -17.48 -7.39 -8.58
CA ASP A 112 -18.56 -7.00 -7.67
C ASP A 112 -18.03 -7.09 -6.23
N LEU A 113 -18.36 -6.10 -5.39
CA LEU A 113 -18.03 -6.11 -3.97
C LEU A 113 -19.30 -6.31 -3.17
N HIS A 114 -19.33 -7.37 -2.38
CA HIS A 114 -20.41 -7.69 -1.48
C HIS A 114 -19.99 -7.47 -0.01
N ARG A 115 -20.89 -6.91 0.79
CA ARG A 115 -20.71 -6.76 2.24
C ARG A 115 -22.06 -6.90 2.93
N ASP A 116 -22.13 -7.73 3.96
CA ASP A 116 -23.35 -7.97 4.75
C ASP A 116 -24.57 -8.38 3.89
N GLY A 117 -24.32 -9.12 2.80
CA GLY A 117 -25.36 -9.54 1.85
C GLY A 117 -25.77 -8.47 0.83
N GLU A 118 -25.27 -7.25 0.94
CA GLU A 118 -25.54 -6.15 0.01
C GLU A 118 -24.46 -6.02 -1.06
N HIS A 119 -24.88 -5.62 -2.27
CA HIS A 119 -23.96 -5.30 -3.36
C HIS A 119 -23.53 -3.83 -3.26
N ILE A 120 -22.28 -3.61 -2.87
CA ILE A 120 -21.73 -2.29 -2.55
C ILE A 120 -21.17 -1.59 -3.80
N LEU A 121 -20.48 -2.33 -4.67
CA LEU A 121 -19.81 -1.76 -5.83
C LEU A 121 -19.70 -2.76 -6.96
N LYS A 122 -20.09 -2.32 -8.16
CA LYS A 122 -19.82 -3.00 -9.43
C LYS A 122 -18.79 -2.22 -10.24
N ALA A 123 -17.72 -2.88 -10.65
CA ALA A 123 -16.77 -2.38 -11.64
C ALA A 123 -16.73 -3.33 -12.83
N HIS A 124 -16.74 -2.76 -14.04
CA HIS A 124 -16.79 -3.51 -15.28
C HIS A 124 -15.78 -2.96 -16.27
N LEU A 125 -14.91 -3.82 -16.78
CA LEU A 125 -13.95 -3.51 -17.83
C LEU A 125 -14.27 -4.38 -19.05
N GLN A 126 -14.72 -3.73 -20.12
CA GLN A 126 -15.11 -4.39 -21.36
C GLN A 126 -14.40 -3.78 -22.58
N GLY A 127 -14.15 -4.59 -23.61
CA GLY A 127 -13.56 -4.13 -24.86
C GLY A 127 -13.31 -5.24 -25.87
N ASN A 128 -13.11 -4.85 -27.12
CA ASN A 128 -12.77 -5.77 -28.20
C ASN A 128 -11.27 -5.73 -28.48
N ALA A 129 -10.64 -6.90 -28.61
CA ALA A 129 -9.25 -7.00 -28.98
C ALA A 129 -9.06 -6.50 -30.43
N ARG A 130 -7.97 -5.76 -30.67
CA ARG A 130 -7.55 -5.36 -32.02
C ARG A 130 -6.10 -5.75 -32.23
N SER A 131 -5.80 -6.27 -33.41
CA SER A 131 -4.44 -6.65 -33.77
C SER A 131 -3.50 -5.47 -33.64
N LEU A 132 -2.34 -5.76 -33.06
CA LEU A 132 -1.35 -4.77 -32.69
C LEU A 132 -0.49 -4.41 -33.93
N THR A 133 -1.01 -3.55 -34.81
CA THR A 133 -0.30 -3.10 -36.03
C THR A 133 0.30 -1.71 -35.85
N PRO A 134 1.38 -1.35 -36.58
CA PRO A 134 1.97 0.00 -36.52
C PRO A 134 0.94 1.10 -36.79
N TRP A 135 0.03 0.88 -37.74
CA TRP A 135 -1.03 1.82 -38.09
C TRP A 135 -2.10 1.95 -36.99
N SER A 136 -2.57 0.83 -36.44
CA SER A 136 -3.54 0.87 -35.33
C SER A 136 -2.97 1.55 -34.10
N HIS A 137 -1.68 1.34 -33.81
CA HIS A 137 -0.97 2.03 -32.73
C HIS A 137 -0.90 3.54 -32.94
N LEU A 138 -0.38 3.99 -34.08
CA LEU A 138 -0.25 5.41 -34.38
C LEU A 138 -1.63 6.10 -34.32
N LYS A 139 -2.65 5.48 -34.94
CA LYS A 139 -4.03 5.97 -34.89
C LYS A 139 -4.55 6.07 -33.45
N THR A 140 -4.20 5.12 -32.59
CA THR A 140 -4.64 5.10 -31.18
C THR A 140 -3.95 6.20 -30.37
N MET A 141 -2.64 6.41 -30.58
CA MET A 141 -1.87 7.47 -29.92
C MET A 141 -2.37 8.86 -30.33
N VAL A 142 -2.58 9.09 -31.63
CA VAL A 142 -3.10 10.37 -32.16
C VAL A 142 -4.52 10.64 -31.66
N LYS A 143 -5.36 9.61 -31.56
CA LYS A 143 -6.74 9.78 -31.07
C LYS A 143 -6.82 9.99 -29.55
N ASN A 144 -5.84 9.51 -28.79
CA ASN A 144 -5.88 9.49 -27.32
C ASN A 144 -4.57 10.00 -26.66
N PRO A 145 -4.06 11.18 -27.03
CA PRO A 145 -2.72 11.63 -26.63
C PRO A 145 -2.57 11.86 -25.12
N PHE A 146 -3.67 12.20 -24.43
CA PHE A 146 -3.67 12.53 -23.00
C PHE A 146 -4.34 11.47 -22.12
N MET A 147 -4.82 10.35 -22.67
CA MET A 147 -5.59 9.37 -21.90
C MET A 147 -4.86 8.86 -20.64
N PRO A 148 -3.57 8.47 -20.70
CA PRO A 148 -2.83 8.03 -19.50
C PRO A 148 -2.59 9.15 -18.48
N LEU A 149 -2.44 10.39 -18.94
CA LEU A 149 -2.26 11.57 -18.09
C LEU A 149 -3.55 11.94 -17.35
N LEU A 150 -4.71 11.68 -17.96
CA LEU A 150 -6.02 11.98 -17.40
C LEU A 150 -6.52 10.93 -16.39
N THR A 151 -5.86 9.77 -16.26
CA THR A 151 -6.30 8.71 -15.33
C THR A 151 -6.37 9.20 -13.88
N ILE A 152 -5.30 9.81 -13.35
CA ILE A 152 -5.29 10.32 -11.97
C ILE A 152 -6.30 11.47 -11.76
N PRO A 153 -6.32 12.52 -12.61
CA PRO A 153 -7.33 13.58 -12.52
C PRO A 153 -8.77 13.05 -12.52
N ARG A 154 -9.08 12.04 -13.35
CA ARG A 154 -10.41 11.41 -13.38
C ARG A 154 -10.73 10.67 -12.09
N ILE A 155 -9.77 9.95 -11.51
CA ILE A 155 -9.94 9.29 -10.21
C ILE A 155 -10.26 10.31 -9.13
N TYR A 156 -9.51 11.41 -9.05
CA TYR A 156 -9.79 12.48 -8.09
C TYR A 156 -11.14 13.16 -8.34
N TRP A 157 -11.51 13.38 -9.60
CA TRP A 157 -12.80 13.97 -9.96
C TRP A 157 -13.98 13.08 -9.55
N GLU A 158 -13.90 11.77 -9.81
CA GLU A 158 -14.92 10.83 -9.34
C GLU A 158 -14.95 10.74 -7.81
N ALA A 159 -13.81 10.75 -7.13
CA ALA A 159 -13.76 10.84 -5.66
C ALA A 159 -14.46 12.10 -5.14
N LEU A 160 -14.18 13.27 -5.75
CA LEU A 160 -14.84 14.53 -5.43
C LEU A 160 -16.36 14.43 -5.64
N LYS A 161 -16.80 13.86 -6.75
CA LYS A 161 -18.22 13.65 -7.06
C LYS A 161 -18.88 12.71 -6.05
N LEU A 162 -18.22 11.65 -5.63
CA LEU A 162 -18.71 10.75 -4.58
C LEU A 162 -18.85 11.47 -3.23
N ARG A 163 -17.88 12.33 -2.87
CA ARG A 163 -17.95 13.11 -1.62
C ARG A 163 -19.05 14.16 -1.65
N PHE A 164 -19.10 14.98 -2.70
CA PHE A 164 -19.97 16.16 -2.73
C PHE A 164 -21.37 15.87 -3.29
N LYS A 165 -21.51 14.92 -4.22
CA LYS A 165 -22.83 14.55 -4.78
C LYS A 165 -23.45 13.35 -4.06
N ARG A 166 -22.66 12.36 -3.66
CA ARG A 166 -23.17 11.15 -2.98
C ARG A 166 -22.98 11.14 -1.47
N LYS A 167 -22.32 12.17 -0.90
CA LYS A 167 -22.12 12.36 0.56
C LYS A 167 -21.58 11.12 1.27
N LEU A 168 -20.75 10.32 0.60
CA LEU A 168 -20.18 9.11 1.18
C LEU A 168 -19.22 9.45 2.33
N THR A 169 -19.27 8.62 3.37
CA THR A 169 -18.40 8.72 4.54
C THR A 169 -16.94 8.51 4.14
N PHE A 170 -16.06 9.33 4.68
CA PHE A 170 -14.62 9.18 4.50
C PHE A 170 -14.10 8.25 5.59
N HIS A 171 -13.37 7.21 5.19
CA HIS A 171 -12.70 6.29 6.08
C HIS A 171 -11.20 6.48 5.94
N ASP A 172 -10.51 6.65 7.07
CA ASP A 172 -9.06 6.74 7.08
C ASP A 172 -8.42 5.43 6.58
N LYS A 173 -7.29 5.58 5.90
CA LYS A 173 -6.55 4.45 5.37
C LYS A 173 -5.95 3.63 6.52
N PRO A 174 -6.33 2.36 6.70
CA PRO A 174 -5.70 1.48 7.67
C PRO A 174 -4.32 1.05 7.16
N VAL A 175 -3.44 0.63 8.07
CA VAL A 175 -2.19 -0.03 7.71
C VAL A 175 -2.52 -1.36 7.04
N PRO A 176 -2.03 -1.63 5.81
CA PRO A 176 -2.20 -2.92 5.18
C PRO A 176 -1.71 -4.07 6.07
N SER A 177 -2.61 -5.00 6.39
CA SER A 177 -2.34 -6.20 7.19
C SER A 177 -1.97 -7.43 6.34
N SER A 178 -2.30 -7.42 5.04
CA SER A 178 -2.06 -8.58 4.18
C SER A 178 -0.59 -8.69 3.73
N PRO A 179 0.01 -9.90 3.79
CA PRO A 179 1.37 -10.16 3.29
C PRO A 179 1.49 -10.04 1.75
N MET A 180 0.36 -9.99 1.04
CA MET A 180 0.28 -9.75 -0.41
C MET A 180 0.25 -8.26 -0.77
N THR A 181 0.18 -7.37 0.21
CA THR A 181 0.31 -5.93 0.00
C THR A 181 1.78 -5.52 0.01
N ILE A 182 2.27 -5.13 -1.18
CA ILE A 182 3.59 -4.58 -1.40
C ILE A 182 3.52 -3.07 -1.23
N ARG A 183 4.21 -2.53 -0.22
CA ARG A 183 4.41 -1.08 -0.07
C ARG A 183 5.69 -0.68 -0.79
N ARG A 184 5.61 0.33 -1.66
CA ARG A 184 6.79 0.99 -2.24
C ARG A 184 6.60 2.50 -2.15
N LEU A 185 6.61 3.03 -0.94
CA LEU A 185 6.79 4.46 -0.75
C LEU A 185 8.28 4.72 -0.47
N PRO A 186 9.04 5.30 -1.42
CA PRO A 186 10.34 5.83 -1.09
C PRO A 186 10.16 6.97 -0.09
N ALA A 187 10.99 6.99 0.96
CA ALA A 187 10.97 8.06 1.96
C ALA A 187 11.03 9.44 1.31
N THR A 188 10.11 10.34 1.70
CA THR A 188 10.17 11.74 1.29
C THR A 188 11.45 12.40 1.82
N ARG A 189 11.87 13.54 1.26
CA ARG A 189 13.08 14.24 1.72
C ARG A 189 13.01 14.60 3.22
N ILE A 190 11.83 14.97 3.70
CA ILE A 190 11.57 15.28 5.11
C ILE A 190 11.71 14.02 5.98
N GLN A 191 11.14 12.89 5.54
CA GLN A 191 11.27 11.62 6.24
C GLN A 191 12.72 11.12 6.28
N LYS A 192 13.48 11.24 5.17
CA LYS A 192 14.91 10.91 5.15
C LYS A 192 15.73 11.78 6.10
N TYR A 193 15.39 13.07 6.20
CA TYR A 193 16.03 13.97 7.16
C TYR A 193 15.78 13.52 8.61
N PHE A 194 14.51 13.28 8.98
CA PHE A 194 14.16 12.81 10.32
C PHE A 194 14.69 11.41 10.63
N GLN A 195 14.72 10.52 9.63
CA GLN A 195 15.38 9.23 9.72
C GLN A 195 16.85 9.42 10.08
N GLY A 196 17.60 10.24 9.33
CA GLY A 196 19.01 10.50 9.62
C GLY A 196 19.25 11.08 11.02
N LEU A 197 18.34 11.93 11.50
CA LEU A 197 18.40 12.49 12.86
C LEU A 197 18.20 11.41 13.95
N ILE A 198 17.19 10.55 13.79
CA ILE A 198 16.91 9.44 14.71
C ILE A 198 18.07 8.44 14.67
N GLN A 199 18.57 8.08 13.48
CA GLN A 199 19.71 7.17 13.32
C GLN A 199 20.98 7.71 13.99
N LYS A 200 21.27 9.01 13.87
CA LYS A 200 22.40 9.65 14.57
C LYS A 200 22.28 9.60 16.09
N ARG A 201 21.05 9.61 16.64
CA ARG A 201 20.83 9.47 18.08
C ARG A 201 20.95 8.02 18.52
N LEU A 202 20.33 7.08 17.81
CA LEU A 202 20.46 5.65 18.08
C LEU A 202 21.91 5.16 17.98
N ALA A 203 22.72 5.76 17.09
CA ALA A 203 24.14 5.46 16.98
C ALA A 203 24.98 5.88 18.21
N LYS A 204 24.45 6.76 19.08
CA LYS A 204 25.08 7.16 20.35
C LYS A 204 24.67 6.26 21.53
N ALA A 205 23.92 5.20 21.27
CA ALA A 205 23.54 4.25 22.30
C ALA A 205 24.77 3.45 22.76
N ASP A 206 25.18 3.65 24.01
CA ASP A 206 26.34 2.96 24.59
C ASP A 206 25.96 1.69 25.38
N GLN A 207 24.66 1.41 25.53
CA GLN A 207 24.15 0.25 26.29
C GLN A 207 22.99 -0.45 25.55
N GLY A 208 23.06 -1.78 25.43
CA GLY A 208 22.07 -2.62 24.75
C GLY A 208 22.29 -2.72 23.23
N SER A 209 21.47 -3.54 22.56
CA SER A 209 21.46 -3.71 21.10
C SER A 209 20.02 -3.57 20.56
N LEU A 210 19.83 -2.67 19.59
CA LEU A 210 18.56 -2.47 18.90
C LEU A 210 18.74 -2.78 17.42
N ARG A 211 18.05 -3.81 16.93
CA ARG A 211 17.91 -4.11 15.52
C ARG A 211 16.70 -3.35 14.98
N VAL A 212 16.91 -2.50 13.97
CA VAL A 212 15.83 -1.77 13.29
C VAL A 212 15.71 -2.27 11.85
N THR A 213 14.56 -2.82 11.50
CA THR A 213 14.22 -3.13 10.09
C THR A 213 13.43 -1.97 9.50
N LEU A 214 13.93 -1.39 8.41
CA LEU A 214 13.32 -0.28 7.69
C LEU A 214 12.24 -0.77 6.71
N PRO A 215 11.32 0.10 6.24
CA PRO A 215 10.26 -0.29 5.31
C PRO A 215 10.76 -0.79 3.95
N ASP A 216 12.01 -0.51 3.59
CA ASP A 216 12.66 -1.02 2.37
C ASP A 216 13.31 -2.41 2.57
N GLY A 217 13.20 -2.97 3.77
CA GLY A 217 13.78 -4.27 4.15
C GLY A 217 15.23 -4.20 4.64
N GLN A 218 15.87 -3.03 4.58
CA GLN A 218 17.21 -2.87 5.15
C GLN A 218 17.15 -3.01 6.67
N THR A 219 18.12 -3.71 7.25
CA THR A 219 18.23 -3.85 8.70
C THR A 219 19.49 -3.15 9.17
N VAL A 220 19.35 -2.29 10.17
CA VAL A 220 20.44 -1.56 10.81
C VAL A 220 20.45 -1.91 12.29
N VAL A 221 21.63 -2.22 12.82
CA VAL A 221 21.81 -2.52 14.25
C VAL A 221 22.49 -1.34 14.92
N TYR A 222 21.96 -0.92 16.07
CA TYR A 222 22.48 0.16 16.90
C TYR A 222 22.87 -0.39 18.28
N GLY A 223 23.92 0.18 18.87
CA GLY A 223 24.43 -0.22 20.20
C GLY A 223 25.70 -1.08 20.16
N LYS A 224 26.36 -1.21 21.31
CA LYS A 224 27.62 -1.95 21.50
C LYS A 224 27.46 -3.04 22.55
N SER A 225 26.88 -4.17 22.17
CA SER A 225 27.03 -5.42 22.93
C SER A 225 26.53 -6.57 22.09
N GLU A 226 27.42 -7.52 21.75
CA GLU A 226 27.03 -8.79 21.12
C GLU A 226 26.30 -9.72 22.10
N ASP A 227 26.45 -9.49 23.42
CA ASP A 227 25.89 -10.33 24.49
C ASP A 227 24.62 -9.74 25.18
N ALA A 228 24.12 -8.58 24.74
CA ALA A 228 22.89 -8.00 25.29
C ALA A 228 21.64 -8.48 24.52
N PRO A 229 20.47 -8.62 25.17
CA PRO A 229 19.23 -8.99 24.49
C PRO A 229 18.94 -8.00 23.36
N GLN A 230 18.94 -8.52 22.13
CA GLN A 230 18.73 -7.74 20.93
C GLN A 230 17.25 -7.50 20.72
N VAL A 231 16.83 -6.27 20.96
CA VAL A 231 15.45 -5.87 20.71
C VAL A 231 15.26 -5.63 19.22
N HIS A 232 14.16 -6.12 18.64
CA HIS A 232 13.85 -5.91 17.23
C HIS A 232 12.70 -4.92 17.07
N LEU A 233 12.98 -3.75 16.50
CA LEU A 233 11.99 -2.78 16.07
C LEU A 233 11.81 -2.87 14.55
N ARG A 234 10.58 -3.05 14.07
CA ARG A 234 10.24 -3.08 12.65
C ARG A 234 9.48 -1.81 12.31
N VAL A 235 10.03 -1.00 11.42
CA VAL A 235 9.35 0.20 10.90
C VAL A 235 8.54 -0.19 9.69
N ASN A 236 7.22 -0.07 9.80
CA ASN A 236 6.26 -0.41 8.76
C ASN A 236 5.98 0.76 7.80
N ASP A 237 6.26 2.00 8.23
CA ASP A 237 6.04 3.23 7.46
C ASP A 237 7.08 4.33 7.77
N TYR A 238 7.60 5.01 6.75
CA TYR A 238 8.54 6.14 6.93
C TYR A 238 7.94 7.35 7.68
N ARG A 239 6.61 7.44 7.81
CA ARG A 239 5.93 8.42 8.66
C ARG A 239 6.31 8.30 10.13
N PHE A 240 6.69 7.10 10.57
CA PHE A 240 7.28 6.84 11.89
C PHE A 240 8.36 7.87 12.24
N PHE A 241 9.31 8.13 11.33
CA PHE A 241 10.44 9.01 11.63
C PHE A 241 10.01 10.46 11.86
N SER A 242 9.11 10.99 11.02
CA SER A 242 8.57 12.33 11.21
C SER A 242 7.71 12.43 12.47
N ARG A 243 6.90 11.40 12.77
CA ARG A 243 6.01 11.40 13.93
C ARG A 243 6.77 11.30 15.25
N VAL A 244 7.75 10.40 15.33
CA VAL A 244 8.61 10.28 16.51
C VAL A 244 9.45 11.54 16.71
N ALA A 245 9.99 12.13 15.63
CA ALA A 245 10.80 13.34 15.76
C ALA A 245 10.00 14.58 16.14
N LEU A 246 8.76 14.74 15.66
CA LEU A 246 7.91 15.91 15.94
C LEU A 246 7.04 15.75 17.18
N GLY A 247 6.60 14.51 17.46
CA GLY A 247 5.66 14.15 18.53
C GLY A 247 6.31 13.81 19.87
N ALA A 248 7.65 13.89 19.99
CA ALA A 248 8.34 13.68 21.26
C ALA A 248 8.02 12.29 21.87
N ASP A 249 7.92 12.19 23.21
CA ASP A 249 7.61 10.95 23.94
C ASP A 249 6.25 10.33 23.52
N ILE A 250 5.28 11.17 23.13
CA ILE A 250 3.94 10.76 22.71
C ILE A 250 3.97 10.17 21.28
N GLY A 251 4.83 10.72 20.42
CA GLY A 251 4.94 10.33 19.01
C GLY A 251 5.33 8.87 18.80
N LEU A 252 6.06 8.26 19.73
CA LEU A 252 6.40 6.83 19.68
C LEU A 252 5.17 5.95 19.95
N GLY A 253 4.35 6.32 20.94
CA GLY A 253 3.09 5.64 21.26
C GLY A 253 2.04 5.82 20.16
N GLU A 254 1.90 7.03 19.62
CA GLU A 254 1.02 7.28 18.47
C GLU A 254 1.46 6.48 17.25
N ALA A 255 2.76 6.44 16.95
CA ALA A 255 3.27 5.65 15.83
C ALA A 255 2.97 4.16 15.99
N PHE A 256 2.98 3.65 17.23
CA PHE A 256 2.58 2.26 17.52
C PHE A 256 1.07 2.06 17.30
N MET A 257 0.23 2.96 17.78
CA MET A 257 -1.23 2.90 17.56
C MET A 257 -1.64 2.98 16.08
N TYR A 258 -0.85 3.66 15.26
CA TYR A 258 -1.06 3.76 13.81
C TYR A 258 -0.36 2.64 13.02
N ASP A 259 0.14 1.59 13.69
CA ASP A 259 0.91 0.48 13.11
C ASP A 259 2.07 0.94 12.20
N GLU A 260 2.66 2.10 12.51
CA GLU A 260 3.82 2.64 11.78
C GLU A 260 5.11 1.91 12.18
N TRP A 261 5.11 1.22 13.33
CA TRP A 261 6.14 0.29 13.76
C TRP A 261 5.59 -0.81 14.68
N ASP A 262 6.29 -1.93 14.76
CA ASP A 262 6.03 -3.02 15.70
C ASP A 262 7.31 -3.62 16.28
N THR A 263 7.16 -4.48 17.28
CA THR A 263 8.24 -5.22 17.92
C THR A 263 7.71 -6.48 18.59
N ASP A 264 8.53 -7.52 18.70
CA ASP A 264 8.21 -8.71 19.48
C ASP A 264 8.41 -8.49 20.99
N ASP A 265 9.09 -7.41 21.38
CA ASP A 265 9.44 -7.07 22.77
C ASP A 265 9.22 -5.57 23.03
N ILE A 266 7.96 -5.20 23.24
CA ILE A 266 7.55 -3.82 23.54
C ILE A 266 8.28 -3.29 24.80
N PRO A 267 8.33 -4.02 25.93
CA PRO A 267 9.04 -3.56 27.12
C PRO A 267 10.54 -3.34 26.88
N GLY A 268 11.21 -4.25 26.18
CA GLY A 268 12.63 -4.11 25.82
C GLY A 268 12.88 -2.91 24.91
N CYS A 269 11.99 -2.66 23.96
CA CYS A 269 12.11 -1.54 23.03
C CYS A 269 11.97 -0.19 23.76
N TRP A 270 10.99 -0.08 24.65
CA TRP A 270 10.84 1.09 25.51
C TRP A 270 12.01 1.29 26.46
N ALA A 271 12.52 0.21 27.06
CA ALA A 271 13.69 0.25 27.93
C ALA A 271 14.94 0.73 27.18
N PHE A 272 15.13 0.32 25.92
CA PHE A 272 16.26 0.79 25.10
C PHE A 272 16.11 2.27 24.76
N LEU A 273 14.95 2.67 24.23
CA LEU A 273 14.72 4.03 23.75
C LEU A 273 14.74 5.07 24.88
N SER A 274 14.25 4.72 26.07
CA SER A 274 14.30 5.58 27.26
C SER A 274 15.71 5.78 27.82
N ARG A 275 16.62 4.80 27.64
CA ARG A 275 18.03 4.90 28.08
C ARG A 275 18.90 5.71 27.13
N THR A 276 18.53 5.76 25.85
CA THR A 276 19.29 6.46 24.80
C THR A 276 19.06 7.98 24.72
N GLY A 277 18.29 8.59 25.63
CA GLY A 277 18.19 10.05 25.68
C GLY A 277 17.67 10.64 27.00
N PRO A 278 18.07 11.87 27.39
CA PRO A 278 17.25 12.68 28.27
C PRO A 278 15.96 13.06 27.53
N ARG A 279 14.82 13.07 28.23
CA ARG A 279 13.44 13.36 27.75
C ARG A 279 13.36 13.94 26.33
N TRP A 280 12.55 13.35 25.46
CA TRP A 280 12.36 13.79 24.07
C TRP A 280 11.61 15.14 24.03
N THR A 281 12.17 16.23 24.56
CA THR A 281 11.56 17.56 24.56
C THR A 281 11.94 18.34 23.31
N MET A 282 11.01 19.18 22.83
CA MET A 282 11.15 20.03 21.65
C MET A 282 12.41 20.91 21.65
N GLU A 283 13.03 21.17 22.81
CA GLU A 283 14.25 22.00 22.91
C GLU A 283 15.46 21.39 22.19
N THR A 284 15.52 20.06 22.05
CA THR A 284 16.67 19.39 21.42
C THR A 284 16.57 19.29 19.90
N LEU A 285 15.47 19.78 19.29
CA LEU A 285 15.26 19.83 17.84
C LEU A 285 14.95 21.26 17.41
N LYS A 286 15.97 22.12 17.40
CA LYS A 286 15.93 23.39 16.66
C LYS A 286 15.83 23.10 15.15
N ALA A 287 14.61 22.85 14.68
CA ALA A 287 14.26 22.95 13.27
C ALA A 287 14.23 24.44 12.88
N PRO A 288 14.88 24.89 11.79
CA PRO A 288 15.01 26.33 11.48
C PRO A 288 13.72 27.04 11.07
N CYS A 289 12.57 26.36 11.00
CA CYS A 289 11.43 26.82 10.21
C CYS A 289 10.17 27.21 10.99
N CYS A 290 10.19 27.18 12.33
CA CYS A 290 9.01 27.46 13.14
C CYS A 290 9.29 28.47 14.27
N SER A 291 9.87 29.63 13.96
CA SER A 291 9.97 30.74 14.92
C SER A 291 8.83 31.77 14.84
N GLY A 292 7.84 31.57 13.96
CA GLY A 292 6.86 32.61 13.63
C GLY A 292 5.41 32.38 14.04
N PHE A 293 5.03 31.22 14.60
CA PHE A 293 3.60 30.85 14.66
C PHE A 293 3.02 30.55 16.07
N TRP A 294 3.79 30.70 17.14
CA TRP A 294 3.37 30.29 18.50
C TRP A 294 3.38 31.39 19.57
N ASN A 295 3.40 32.68 19.19
CA ASN A 295 3.23 33.78 20.16
C ASN A 295 1.76 34.15 20.44
N THR A 296 0.80 33.36 19.97
CA THR A 296 -0.62 33.56 20.23
C THR A 296 -1.26 32.23 20.55
N CYS A 297 -1.75 32.10 21.79
CA CYS A 297 -2.58 31.04 22.36
C CYS A 297 -1.91 30.11 23.39
N VAL A 298 -1.50 30.65 24.55
CA VAL A 298 -1.77 30.03 25.87
C VAL A 298 -1.86 31.14 26.93
N SER A 299 -3.05 31.68 27.17
CA SER A 299 -3.42 32.28 28.45
C SER A 299 -4.66 31.54 28.95
N TRP A 300 -4.48 30.66 29.94
CA TRP A 300 -5.57 30.03 30.68
C TRP A 300 -5.71 30.74 32.04
N PRO A 301 -6.93 31.13 32.46
CA PRO A 301 -7.17 31.64 33.80
C PRO A 301 -7.13 30.46 34.81
N GLY A 302 -6.53 30.71 35.98
CA GLY A 302 -6.42 29.74 37.06
C GLY A 302 -7.77 29.38 37.71
N PRO A 303 -7.81 28.32 38.53
CA PRO A 303 -9.03 27.83 39.15
C PRO A 303 -9.42 28.72 40.33
N THR A 304 -10.66 29.19 40.36
CA THR A 304 -11.28 29.79 41.54
C THR A 304 -11.84 28.70 42.45
N HIS A 305 -11.54 28.81 43.74
CA HIS A 305 -12.19 28.09 44.84
C HIS A 305 -13.69 28.35 44.90
#